data_AF-A0A086KUU0-F1
#
_entry.id   AF-A0A086KUU0-F1
#
_cell.length_a   1.000
_cell.length_b   1.000
_cell.length_c   1.000
_cell.angle_alpha   90.00
_cell.angle_beta   90.00
_cell.angle_gamma   90.00
#
_symmetry.space_group_name_H-M   'P 1'
#
loop_
_entity.id
_entity.type
_entity.pdbx_description
1 polymer ?
#
loop_
_entity_poly.entity_id
_entity_poly.type
_entity_poly.pdbx_seq_one_letter_code
_entity_poly.pdbx_strand_id
1 'polypeptide(L)'
;MATPPLQDGAPTNGGAATKPSCGARLQNFARMAIKGPSVPHSILFGVGAGCCAYAGYYLYRAMRLTFFDTESVALQSRLRYAEKQKLFHQELDRELAAGHIASLVAEYDPVATRLPFQPMQDRYRV
;
A
#
# COMPACT_ATOMS: atom_id res chain seq x y z
N MET A 1 -1.41 5.96 105.08
CA MET A 1 -2.64 5.32 104.57
C MET A 1 -2.90 5.88 103.18
N ALA A 2 -3.31 5.14 102.15
CA ALA A 2 -3.34 3.72 101.82
C ALA A 2 -3.98 3.65 100.41
N THR A 3 -3.49 2.79 99.51
CA THR A 3 -4.02 2.51 98.15
C THR A 3 -4.52 1.05 98.10
N PRO A 4 -4.88 0.44 96.94
CA PRO A 4 -5.65 0.90 95.77
C PRO A 4 -7.02 0.15 95.75
N PRO A 5 -7.37 -0.80 94.84
CA PRO A 5 -7.47 -0.78 93.36
C PRO A 5 -8.87 -1.16 92.79
N LEU A 6 -9.17 -0.76 91.54
CA LEU A 6 -9.82 -1.55 90.46
C LEU A 6 -10.16 -0.63 89.26
N GLN A 7 -10.26 -1.04 87.99
CA GLN A 7 -9.47 -1.91 87.10
C GLN A 7 -10.14 -1.76 85.70
N ASP A 8 -9.33 -1.73 84.64
CA ASP A 8 -9.59 -2.11 83.23
C ASP A 8 -10.89 -1.72 82.49
N GLY A 9 -10.71 -1.03 81.36
CA GLY A 9 -11.76 -0.68 80.40
C GLY A 9 -11.21 -0.21 79.04
N ALA A 10 -10.43 -1.05 78.36
CA ALA A 10 -9.91 -0.74 77.03
C ALA A 10 -10.85 -1.25 75.92
N PRO A 11 -11.31 -0.38 75.00
CA PRO A 11 -11.60 -0.77 73.63
C PRO A 11 -10.38 -0.49 72.74
N THR A 12 -9.77 -1.57 72.27
CA THR A 12 -8.68 -1.54 71.28
C THR A 12 -9.13 -0.91 69.97
N ASN A 13 -8.82 0.37 69.75
CA ASN A 13 -8.84 0.98 68.43
C ASN A 13 -7.42 1.28 67.98
N GLY A 14 -6.78 0.24 67.44
CA GLY A 14 -5.47 0.35 66.82
C GLY A 14 -5.54 1.25 65.59
N GLY A 15 -5.27 2.54 65.78
CA GLY A 15 -4.97 3.50 64.71
C GLY A 15 -3.62 3.20 64.03
N ALA A 16 -3.39 1.94 63.67
CA ALA A 16 -2.30 1.55 62.80
C ALA A 16 -2.54 2.24 61.47
N ALA A 17 -1.74 3.27 61.19
CA ALA A 17 -1.71 3.90 59.87
C ALA A 17 -1.42 2.79 58.84
N THR A 18 -2.46 2.35 58.15
CA THR A 18 -2.39 1.26 57.18
C THR A 18 -1.44 1.71 56.08
N LYS A 19 -0.21 1.18 56.12
CA LYS A 19 0.84 1.50 55.15
C LYS A 19 0.21 1.33 53.77
N PRO A 20 0.07 2.41 52.97
CA PRO A 20 -0.69 2.32 51.72
C PRO A 20 -0.03 1.27 50.86
N SER A 21 -0.80 0.24 50.48
CA SER A 21 -0.26 -0.88 49.70
C SER A 21 0.38 -0.36 48.42
N CYS A 22 1.33 -1.11 47.87
CA CYS A 22 2.02 -0.69 46.64
C CYS A 22 1.01 -0.39 45.51
N GLY A 23 -0.07 -1.17 45.43
CA GLY A 23 -1.21 -0.92 44.52
C GLY A 23 -1.96 0.38 44.82
N ALA A 24 -2.25 0.70 46.09
CA ALA A 24 -2.89 1.97 46.45
C ALA A 24 -1.99 3.19 46.14
N ARG A 25 -0.66 3.05 46.27
CA ARG A 25 0.30 4.07 45.85
C ARG A 25 0.33 4.25 44.33
N LEU A 26 0.32 3.16 43.57
CA LEU A 26 0.24 3.20 42.10
C LEU A 26 -1.08 3.84 41.62
N GLN A 27 -2.20 3.50 42.25
CA GLN A 27 -3.53 4.04 41.93
C GLN A 27 -3.66 5.53 42.26
N ASN A 28 -3.03 5.98 43.35
CA ASN A 28 -2.92 7.41 43.68
C ASN A 28 -1.97 8.14 42.72
N PHE A 29 -0.86 7.53 42.29
CA PHE A 29 0.02 8.07 41.25
C PHE A 29 -0.72 8.25 39.91
N ALA A 30 -1.47 7.23 39.48
CA ALA A 30 -2.29 7.31 38.28
C ALA A 30 -3.37 8.41 38.39
N ARG A 31 -3.98 8.59 39.56
CA ARG A 31 -4.92 9.68 39.82
C ARG A 31 -4.26 11.07 39.81
N MET A 32 -3.04 11.22 40.35
CA MET A 32 -2.28 12.48 40.25
C MET A 32 -1.78 12.77 38.83
N ALA A 33 -1.43 11.74 38.06
CA ALA A 33 -1.09 11.86 36.63
C ALA A 33 -2.27 12.28 35.73
N ILE A 34 -3.51 12.24 36.26
CA ILE A 34 -4.73 12.69 35.56
C ILE A 34 -5.29 14.00 36.16
N LYS A 35 -4.89 14.37 37.39
CA LYS A 35 -5.33 15.60 38.07
C LYS A 35 -4.14 16.40 38.62
N GLY A 36 -3.63 17.32 37.80
CA GLY A 36 -2.83 18.47 38.23
C GLY A 36 -1.48 18.60 37.53
N PRO A 37 -1.01 19.85 37.25
CA PRO A 37 0.23 20.09 36.52
C PRO A 37 1.42 19.53 37.30
N SER A 38 1.97 18.43 36.81
CA SER A 38 2.95 17.62 37.53
C SER A 38 3.84 16.86 36.55
N VAL A 39 5.04 16.48 36.98
CA VAL A 39 6.04 15.72 36.20
C VAL A 39 5.48 14.54 35.37
N PRO A 40 4.50 13.72 35.81
CA PRO A 40 3.90 12.69 34.93
C PRO A 40 3.23 13.24 33.67
N HIS A 41 2.70 14.48 33.67
CA HIS A 41 2.08 15.08 32.47
C HIS A 41 3.12 15.39 31.39
N SER A 42 4.33 15.84 31.74
CA SER A 42 5.39 16.07 30.75
C SER A 42 5.97 14.77 30.21
N ILE A 43 6.02 13.70 31.03
CA ILE A 43 6.39 12.36 30.57
C ILE A 43 5.34 11.80 29.61
N LEU A 44 4.05 11.88 29.94
CA LEU A 44 2.94 11.46 29.07
C LEU A 44 2.92 12.27 27.76
N PHE A 45 3.11 13.59 27.83
CA PHE A 45 3.23 14.44 26.65
C PHE A 45 4.46 14.08 25.80
N GLY A 46 5.61 13.79 26.42
CA GLY A 46 6.82 13.35 25.72
C GLY A 46 6.65 12.02 24.99
N VAL A 47 6.00 11.04 25.62
CA VAL A 47 5.64 9.76 24.98
C VAL A 47 4.65 9.98 23.84
N GLY A 48 3.61 10.80 24.05
CA GLY A 48 2.64 11.13 23.01
C GLY A 48 3.28 11.84 21.81
N ALA A 49 4.12 12.85 22.06
CA ALA A 49 4.87 13.56 21.02
C ALA A 49 5.85 12.63 20.29
N GLY A 50 6.52 11.73 20.99
CA GLY A 50 7.38 10.69 20.39
C GLY A 50 6.62 9.75 19.47
N CYS A 51 5.46 9.24 19.91
CA CYS A 51 4.58 8.42 19.07
C CYS A 51 4.07 9.17 17.84
N CYS A 52 3.66 10.44 17.99
CA CYS A 52 3.20 11.28 16.88
C CYS A 52 4.34 11.58 15.88
N ALA A 53 5.55 11.90 16.36
CA ALA A 53 6.72 12.13 15.51
C ALA A 53 7.13 10.85 14.75
N TYR A 54 7.11 9.70 15.42
CA TYR A 54 7.39 8.41 14.80
C TYR A 54 6.35 8.05 13.74
N ALA A 55 5.06 8.15 14.06
CA ALA A 55 3.97 7.92 13.10
C ALA A 55 4.05 8.90 11.91
N GLY A 56 4.33 10.17 12.17
CA GLY A 56 4.54 11.21 11.16
C GLY A 56 5.73 10.91 10.23
N TYR A 57 6.83 10.39 10.75
CA TYR A 57 7.98 9.96 9.94
C TYR A 57 7.64 8.78 9.02
N TYR A 58 6.93 7.77 9.52
CA TYR A 58 6.50 6.63 8.69
C TYR A 58 5.45 7.04 7.66
N LEU A 59 4.53 7.95 8.00
CA LEU A 59 3.54 8.51 7.08
C LEU A 59 4.21 9.38 6.00
N TYR A 60 5.17 10.24 6.37
CA TYR A 60 5.99 10.98 5.41
C TYR A 60 6.75 10.03 4.46
N ARG A 61 7.37 8.97 5.01
CA ARG A 61 8.06 7.97 4.19
C ARG A 61 7.11 7.25 3.25
N ALA A 62 5.92 6.86 3.72
CA ALA A 62 4.89 6.23 2.90
C ALA A 62 4.41 7.15 1.78
N MET A 63 4.00 8.38 2.11
CA MET A 63 3.59 9.39 1.12
C MET A 63 4.68 9.67 0.09
N ARG A 64 5.93 9.82 0.53
CA ARG A 64 7.06 10.03 -0.38
C ARG A 64 7.24 8.84 -1.32
N LEU A 65 7.10 7.61 -0.83
CA LEU A 65 7.23 6.40 -1.65
C LEU A 65 6.06 6.25 -2.65
N THR A 66 4.84 6.60 -2.26
CA THR A 66 3.65 6.42 -3.10
C THR A 66 3.46 7.53 -4.14
N PHE A 67 3.89 8.76 -3.87
CA PHE A 67 3.66 9.90 -4.76
C PHE A 67 4.85 10.29 -5.64
N PHE A 68 6.08 9.88 -5.30
CA PHE A 68 7.29 10.17 -6.10
C PHE A 68 7.82 8.93 -6.84
N ASP A 69 6.93 8.01 -7.23
CA ASP A 69 7.29 6.95 -8.18
C ASP A 69 7.33 7.50 -9.62
N THR A 70 8.53 7.88 -10.05
CA THR A 70 8.79 8.29 -11.44
C THR A 70 8.97 7.11 -12.39
N GLU A 71 9.16 5.88 -11.89
CA GLU A 71 9.44 4.71 -12.73
C GLU A 71 8.17 4.20 -13.42
N SER A 72 7.03 4.18 -12.74
CA SER A 72 5.75 3.80 -13.38
C SER A 72 5.38 4.73 -14.54
N VAL A 73 5.61 6.04 -14.42
CA VAL A 73 5.40 7.02 -15.50
C VAL A 73 6.35 6.75 -16.68
N ALA A 74 7.62 6.47 -16.39
CA ALA A 74 8.61 6.13 -17.40
C ALA A 74 8.24 4.83 -18.13
N LEU A 75 7.86 3.77 -17.41
CA LEU A 75 7.40 2.50 -17.97
C LEU A 75 6.14 2.67 -18.83
N GLN A 76 5.15 3.45 -18.38
CA GLN A 76 3.92 3.66 -19.14
C GLN A 76 4.18 4.38 -20.47
N SER A 77 5.14 5.31 -20.53
CA SER A 77 5.54 5.94 -21.80
C SER A 77 6.22 4.97 -22.76
N ARG A 78 7.08 4.07 -22.26
CA ARG A 78 7.74 3.02 -23.05
C ARG A 78 6.74 2.02 -23.62
N LEU A 79 5.75 1.60 -22.82
CA LEU A 79 4.68 0.71 -23.27
C LEU A 79 3.87 1.32 -24.42
N ARG A 80 3.40 2.57 -24.27
CA ARG A 80 2.68 3.31 -25.32
C ARG A 80 3.51 3.50 -26.59
N TYR A 81 4.83 3.58 -26.49
CA TYR A 81 5.71 3.65 -27.66
C TYR A 81 5.82 2.29 -28.37
N ALA A 82 6.01 1.20 -27.61
CA ALA A 82 6.03 -0.16 -28.16
C ALA A 82 4.68 -0.57 -28.80
N GLU A 83 3.56 -0.15 -28.23
CA GLU A 83 2.21 -0.32 -28.81
C GLU A 83 2.10 0.34 -30.20
N LYS A 84 2.59 1.58 -30.34
CA LYS A 84 2.62 2.29 -31.63
C LYS A 84 3.53 1.62 -32.65
N GLN A 85 4.72 1.18 -32.24
CA GLN A 85 5.62 0.42 -33.12
C GLN A 85 4.97 -0.88 -33.61
N LYS A 86 4.28 -1.61 -32.71
CA LYS A 86 3.57 -2.84 -33.06
C LYS A 86 2.46 -2.60 -34.09
N LEU A 87 1.69 -1.52 -33.96
CA LEU A 87 0.67 -1.15 -34.95
C LEU A 87 1.29 -0.85 -36.32
N PHE A 88 2.36 -0.04 -36.35
CA PHE A 88 3.09 0.29 -37.57
C PHE A 88 3.66 -0.97 -38.27
N HIS A 89 4.25 -1.90 -37.52
CA HIS A 89 4.72 -3.17 -38.10
C HIS A 89 3.57 -4.02 -38.65
N GLN A 90 2.41 -4.06 -37.99
CA GLN A 90 1.23 -4.77 -38.54
C GLN A 90 0.64 -4.12 -39.79
N GLU A 91 0.80 -2.81 -39.98
CA GLU A 91 0.41 -2.12 -41.20
C GLU A 91 1.41 -2.43 -42.33
N LEU A 92 2.72 -2.30 -42.05
CA LEU A 92 3.79 -2.62 -42.99
C LEU A 92 3.75 -4.09 -43.46
N ASP A 93 3.55 -5.05 -42.55
CA ASP A 93 3.44 -6.47 -42.89
C ASP A 93 2.25 -6.76 -43.82
N ARG A 94 1.12 -6.03 -43.67
CA ARG A 94 -0.03 -6.14 -44.57
C ARG A 94 0.25 -5.54 -45.95
N GLU A 95 0.94 -4.41 -46.02
CA GLU A 95 1.35 -3.79 -47.29
C GLU A 95 2.32 -4.69 -48.06
N LEU A 96 3.31 -5.28 -47.36
CA LEU A 96 4.26 -6.23 -47.95
C LEU A 96 3.55 -7.51 -48.45
N ALA A 97 2.62 -8.06 -47.66
CA ALA A 97 1.82 -9.21 -48.08
C ALA A 97 0.93 -8.90 -49.29
N ALA A 98 0.30 -7.72 -49.32
CA ALA A 98 -0.51 -7.27 -50.45
C ALA A 98 0.34 -7.07 -51.72
N GLY A 99 1.54 -6.48 -51.60
CA GLY A 99 2.49 -6.33 -52.70
C GLY A 99 2.95 -7.67 -53.28
N HIS A 100 3.23 -8.66 -52.42
CA HIS A 100 3.58 -10.01 -52.84
C HIS A 100 2.42 -10.75 -53.54
N ILE A 101 1.18 -10.58 -53.07
CA ILE A 101 0.00 -11.12 -53.77
C ILE A 101 -0.17 -10.42 -55.13
N ALA A 102 0.05 -9.11 -55.21
CA ALA A 102 -0.05 -8.36 -56.47
C ALA A 102 0.99 -8.80 -57.51
N SER A 103 2.25 -9.09 -57.11
CA SER A 103 3.24 -9.64 -58.04
C SER A 103 2.86 -11.05 -58.53
N LEU A 104 2.37 -11.92 -57.64
CA LEU A 104 1.88 -13.25 -58.03
C LEU A 104 0.68 -13.17 -58.99
N VAL A 105 -0.21 -12.20 -58.82
CA VAL A 105 -1.34 -11.96 -59.74
C VAL A 105 -0.87 -11.38 -61.08
N ALA A 106 0.18 -10.56 -61.10
CA ALA A 106 0.76 -10.04 -62.34
C ALA A 106 1.50 -11.12 -63.16
N GLU A 107 2.10 -12.11 -62.49
CA GLU A 107 2.74 -13.27 -63.12
C GLU A 107 1.74 -14.40 -63.47
N TYR A 108 0.49 -14.32 -63.00
CA TYR A 108 -0.53 -15.34 -63.22
C TYR A 108 -1.10 -15.32 -64.65
N ASP A 109 -0.60 -16.21 -65.51
CA ASP A 109 -1.25 -16.55 -66.77
C ASP A 109 -2.37 -17.59 -66.55
N PRO A 110 -3.67 -17.24 -66.71
CA PRO A 110 -4.79 -18.19 -66.58
C PRO A 110 -4.78 -19.30 -67.65
N VAL A 111 -3.99 -19.17 -68.73
CA VAL A 111 -3.86 -20.19 -69.78
C VAL A 111 -2.90 -21.31 -69.37
N ALA A 112 -1.93 -21.02 -68.50
CA ALA A 112 -0.86 -21.93 -68.08
C ALA A 112 -1.24 -22.84 -66.89
N THR A 113 -2.19 -22.43 -66.05
CA THR A 113 -2.58 -23.16 -64.82
C THR A 113 -3.69 -24.19 -65.02
N ARG A 114 -4.27 -24.29 -66.22
CA ARG A 114 -5.31 -25.27 -66.55
C ARG A 114 -4.71 -26.66 -66.81
N LEU A 115 -5.49 -27.69 -66.49
CA LEU A 115 -5.20 -29.05 -66.96
C LEU A 115 -5.30 -29.10 -68.50
N PRO A 116 -4.44 -29.89 -69.17
CA PRO A 116 -4.51 -30.04 -70.63
C PRO A 116 -5.90 -30.53 -71.04
N PHE A 117 -6.41 -29.99 -72.16
CA PHE A 117 -7.73 -30.26 -72.75
C PHE A 117 -8.97 -29.72 -72.00
N GLN A 118 -8.82 -29.00 -70.89
CA GLN A 118 -9.98 -28.42 -70.20
C GLN A 118 -10.49 -27.13 -70.93
N PRO A 119 -11.82 -26.97 -71.16
CA PRO A 119 -12.36 -25.80 -71.84
C PRO A 119 -12.19 -24.53 -70.99
N MET A 120 -11.85 -23.43 -71.66
CA MET A 120 -11.60 -22.14 -71.03
C MET A 120 -12.92 -21.52 -70.54
N GLN A 121 -12.95 -21.04 -69.30
CA GLN A 121 -14.14 -20.37 -68.76
C GLN A 121 -14.34 -19.01 -69.45
N ASP A 122 -15.57 -18.70 -69.88
CA ASP A 122 -15.89 -17.51 -70.68
C ASP A 122 -15.43 -16.18 -70.06
N ARG A 123 -15.30 -16.10 -68.74
CA ARG A 123 -14.81 -14.92 -68.02
C ARG A 123 -13.38 -14.50 -68.39
N TYR A 124 -12.58 -15.41 -68.96
CA TYR A 124 -11.19 -15.18 -69.36
C TYR A 124 -10.99 -15.19 -70.88
N ARG A 125 -12.08 -15.18 -71.66
CA ARG A 125 -12.06 -14.95 -73.11
C ARG A 125 -12.26 -13.45 -73.37
N VAL A 126 -11.15 -12.71 -73.39
CA VAL A 126 -11.08 -11.29 -73.75
C VAL A 126 -9.94 -11.10 -74.74
#